data_AF-A0A9W2V688-F1
#
_entry.id   AF-A0A9W2V688-F1
#
_cell.length_a   1.000
_cell.length_b   1.000
_cell.length_c   1.000
_cell.angle_alpha   90.00
_cell.angle_beta   90.00
_cell.angle_gamma   90.00
#
_symmetry.space_group_name_H-M   'P 1'
#
loop_
_entity.id
_entity.type
_entity.pdbx_description
1 polymer ?
#
loop_
_entity_poly.entity_id
_entity_poly.type
_entity_poly.pdbx_seq_one_letter_code
_entity_poly.pdbx_strand_id
1 'polypeptide(L)' 'MSLPLDRKHFLNGLTGRPVMVKLKGEWSTKATLVSVDGYMNMQLANTEEHIEGVLSGHLGEVF' A
#
# COMPACT_ATOMS: atom_id res chain seq x y z
N MET A 1 -0.07 10.50 26.03
CA MET A 1 1.11 9.64 25.80
C MET A 1 0.87 8.92 24.48
N SER A 2 1.65 9.19 23.43
CA SER A 2 1.60 8.39 22.21
C SER A 2 2.33 7.07 22.47
N LEU A 3 1.66 5.93 22.27
CA LEU A 3 2.35 4.65 22.22
C LEU A 3 3.46 4.71 21.16
N PRO A 4 4.60 4.01 21.35
CA PRO A 4 5.59 3.87 20.30
C PRO A 4 4.91 3.31 19.05
N LEU A 5 4.96 4.06 17.95
CA LEU A 5 4.35 3.63 16.69
C LEU A 5 5.27 2.58 16.04
N ASP A 6 5.03 1.32 16.36
CA ASP A 6 5.73 0.23 15.67
C ASP A 6 5.16 0.00 14.26
N ARG A 7 5.89 -0.78 13.46
CA ARG A 7 5.54 -1.06 12.05
C ARG A 7 4.16 -1.70 11.90
N LYS A 8 3.79 -2.59 12.81
CA LYS A 8 2.52 -3.33 12.75
C LYS A 8 1.35 -2.40 13.06
N HIS A 9 1.46 -1.59 14.10
CA HIS A 9 0.45 -0.60 14.46
C HIS A 9 0.31 0.47 13.37
N PHE A 10 1.41 0.90 12.76
CA PHE A 10 1.38 1.82 11.63
C PHE A 10 0.59 1.25 10.45
N LEU A 11 0.95 0.06 9.97
CA LEU A 11 0.30 -0.57 8.82
C LEU A 11 -1.19 -0.86 9.08
N ASN A 12 -1.52 -1.37 10.28
CA ASN A 12 -2.91 -1.60 10.66
C ASN A 12 -3.74 -0.31 10.73
N GLY A 13 -3.11 0.83 11.08
CA GLY A 13 -3.78 2.13 11.07
C GLY A 13 -4.09 2.68 9.67
N LEU A 14 -3.43 2.13 8.64
CA LEU A 14 -3.64 2.47 7.24
C LEU A 14 -4.71 1.62 6.55
N THR A 15 -5.17 0.53 7.17
CA THR A 15 -6.24 -0.30 6.60
C THR A 15 -7.50 0.53 6.33
N GLY A 16 -8.08 0.35 5.14
CA GLY A 16 -9.21 1.11 4.61
C GLY A 16 -8.86 2.51 4.08
N ARG A 17 -7.58 2.91 4.10
CA ARG A 17 -7.13 4.23 3.64
C ARG A 17 -6.42 4.15 2.29
N PRO A 18 -6.44 5.24 1.50
CA PRO A 18 -5.58 5.36 0.34
C PRO A 18 -4.10 5.37 0.76
N VAL A 19 -3.30 4.57 0.09
CA VAL A 19 -1.86 4.43 0.31
C VAL A 19 -1.11 4.55 -1.01
N MET A 20 0.16 4.95 -0.93
CA MET A 20 1.12 4.83 -2.01
C MET A 20 2.18 3.81 -1.59
N VAL A 21 2.31 2.72 -2.33
CA VAL A 21 3.31 1.67 -2.09
C VAL A 21 4.38 1.78 -3.16
N LYS A 22 5.64 1.98 -2.77
CA LYS A 22 6.78 1.96 -3.69
C LYS A 22 7.52 0.64 -3.55
N LEU A 23 7.58 -0.14 -4.61
CA LEU A 23 8.41 -1.35 -4.67
C LEU A 23 9.87 -0.97 -4.90
N LYS A 24 10.78 -1.91 -4.67
CA LYS A 24 12.20 -1.69 -4.95
C LYS A 24 12.38 -1.41 -6.45
N GLY A 25 12.77 -0.18 -6.79
CA GLY A 25 12.87 0.31 -8.17
C GLY A 25 11.97 1.52 -8.41
N GLU A 26 11.51 1.69 -9.65
CA GLU A 26 10.67 2.83 -10.07
C GLU A 26 9.17 2.52 -10.17
N TRP A 27 8.77 1.32 -9.72
CA TRP A 27 7.36 0.95 -9.65
C TRP A 27 6.76 1.43 -8.34
N SER A 28 5.67 2.19 -8.44
CA SER A 28 4.80 2.50 -7.32
C SER A 28 3.34 2.24 -7.66
N THR A 29 2.51 2.01 -6.65
CA THR A 29 1.07 1.87 -6.81
C THR A 29 0.34 2.82 -5.88
N LYS A 30 -0.76 3.39 -6.35
CA LYS A 30 -1.75 4.06 -5.50
C LYS A 30 -2.94 3.15 -5.38
N ALA A 31 -3.37 2.87 -4.17
CA ALA A 31 -4.47 1.93 -3.93
C ALA A 31 -5.13 2.19 -2.58
N THR A 32 -6.24 1.52 -2.31
CA THR A 32 -6.78 1.40 -0.95
C THR A 32 -6.21 0.17 -0.29
N LEU A 33 -5.62 0.30 0.90
CA LEU A 33 -5.10 -0.83 1.66
C LEU A 33 -6.26 -1.63 2.27
N VAL A 34 -6.45 -2.87 1.85
CA VAL A 34 -7.55 -3.74 2.31
C VAL A 34 -7.13 -4.53 3.55
N SER A 35 -5.94 -5.12 3.53
CA SER A 35 -5.43 -5.92 4.64
C SER A 35 -3.90 -6.05 4.59
N VAL A 36 -3.30 -6.40 5.72
CA VAL A 36 -1.86 -6.67 5.86
C VAL A 36 -1.67 -7.91 6.74
N ASP A 37 -0.73 -8.78 6.40
CA ASP A 37 -0.39 -9.96 7.18
C ASP A 37 0.87 -9.79 8.06
N GLY A 38 1.29 -10.86 8.75
CA GLY A 38 2.47 -10.85 9.62
C GLY A 38 3.81 -10.68 8.88
N TYR A 39 3.83 -10.82 7.56
CA TYR A 39 5.00 -10.66 6.69
C TYR A 39 5.01 -9.32 5.96
N MET A 40 4.01 -8.46 6.21
CA MET A 40 3.80 -7.18 5.52
C MET A 40 3.39 -7.34 4.05
N ASN A 41 2.83 -8.49 3.65
CA ASN A 41 2.12 -8.59 2.38
C ASN A 41 0.88 -7.71 2.45
N MET A 42 0.50 -7.06 1.34
CA MET A 42 -0.53 -6.02 1.33
C MET A 42 -1.59 -6.34 0.29
N GLN A 43 -2.82 -6.57 0.74
CA GLN A 43 -3.96 -6.62 -0.18
C GLN A 43 -4.39 -5.20 -0.51
N LEU A 44 -4.46 -4.89 -1.80
CA LEU A 44 -4.74 -3.58 -2.36
C LEU A 44 -5.98 -3.64 -3.26
N ALA A 45 -6.87 -2.66 -3.14
CA ALA A 45 -8.03 -2.48 -4.01
C ALA A 45 -7.94 -1.18 -4.80
N ASN A 46 -8.59 -1.14 -5.97
CA ASN A 46 -8.59 0.00 -6.90
C ASN A 46 -7.17 0.47 -7.24
N THR A 47 -6.28 -0.47 -7.49
CA THR A 47 -4.85 -0.24 -7.65
C THR A 47 -4.55 0.43 -8.99
N GLU A 48 -3.86 1.56 -8.92
CA GLU A 48 -3.28 2.30 -10.04
C GLU A 48 -1.77 2.10 -10.06
N GLU A 49 -1.26 1.51 -11.13
CA GLU A 49 0.16 1.34 -11.37
C GLU A 49 0.79 2.63 -11.88
N HIS A 50 1.93 3.01 -11.28
CA HIS A 50 2.76 4.12 -11.68
C HIS A 50 4.19 3.65 -11.92
N ILE A 51 4.71 3.87 -13.12
CA ILE A 51 6.10 3.62 -13.50
C ILE A 51 6.78 4.98 -13.67
N GLU A 52 7.88 5.20 -12.96
CA GLU A 52 8.60 6.49 -12.98
C GLU A 52 7.70 7.69 -12.61
N GLY A 53 6.72 7.45 -11.74
CA GLY A 53 5.74 8.45 -11.29
C GLY A 53 4.60 8.75 -12.27
N VAL A 54 4.59 8.11 -13.45
CA VAL A 54 3.54 8.27 -14.46
C VAL A 54 2.53 7.12 -14.34
N LEU A 55 1.23 7.45 -14.34
CA LEU A 55 0.16 6.46 -14.37
C LEU A 55 0.31 5.57 -15.62
N SER A 56 0.56 4.29 -15.41
CA SER A 56 0.77 3.30 -16.47
C SER A 56 -0.46 2.41 -16.68
N GLY A 57 -1.27 2.18 -15.63
CA GLY A 57 -2.48 1.38 -15.77
C GLY A 57 -3.30 1.21 -14.50
N HIS A 58 -4.45 0.54 -14.63
CA HIS A 58 -5.32 0.14 -13.53
C HIS A 58 -5.26 -1.38 -13.37
N LEU A 59 -4.79 -1.84 -12.21
CA LEU A 59 -4.65 -3.27 -11.89
C LEU A 59 -5.86 -3.82 -11.13
N GLY A 60 -6.69 -2.96 -10.53
CA GLY A 60 -7.84 -3.40 -9.74
C GLY A 60 -7.42 -3.97 -8.38
N GLU A 61 -7.71 -5.24 -8.12
CA GLU A 61 -7.32 -5.91 -6.88
C GLU A 61 -5.97 -6.63 -7.02
N VAL A 62 -5.05 -6.38 -6.09
CA VAL A 62 -3.67 -6.89 -6.09
C VAL A 62 -3.28 -7.34 -4.68
N PHE A 63 -2.39 -8.32 -4.55
CA PHE A 63 -1.83 -8.81 -3.28
C PHE A 63 -0.30 -8.73 -3.28
#